data_AF-A0A7F8Q3E0-F1
#
_entry.id   AF-A0A7F8Q3E0-F1
#
_cell.length_a   1.000
_cell.length_b   1.000
_cell.length_c   1.000
_cell.angle_alpha   90.00
_cell.angle_beta   90.00
_cell.angle_gamma   90.00
#
_symmetry.space_group_name_H-M   'P 1'
#
loop_
_entity.id
_entity.type
_entity.pdbx_description
1 polymer ?
#
loop_
_entity_poly.entity_id
_entity_poly.type
_entity_poly.pdbx_seq_one_letter_code
_entity_poly.pdbx_strand_id
1 'polypeptide(L)'
;MGLGFAERRACCLLRPPGSGREGAGRDAPPELRGGSDVAVPHAYPLGPLHEPASALMEPQPCPRSVAEGFLEEELRLNAELSQLQFSEPVGIIYNPVEYAWEPHRSYVTRYCQGPKEVLFLGMNPGPFGMAQTGTVCLPPILPITSCGGPDTPICSLSVLPKVPFGEVSVVRDWLGIGGPVLTPPQEHPKRPVLGLECPQSEVSGARFWGFFRNLCGQPEVFFRHCFVHNLCPLLFLTPSGRNVTPAELPARQREQLLRACDAALCRDQDKVKAVDVKSELLMGD
;
A
#
# COMPACT_ATOMS: atom_id res chain seq x y z
N MET A 1 -3.09 -50.04 -15.07
CA MET A 1 -3.70 -49.47 -13.84
C MET A 1 -2.82 -48.28 -13.49
N GLY A 2 -3.23 -47.01 -13.60
CA GLY A 2 -4.51 -46.39 -13.16
C GLY A 2 -4.25 -45.79 -11.77
N LEU A 3 -4.43 -44.50 -11.48
CA LEU A 3 -5.13 -43.40 -12.17
C LEU A 3 -4.25 -42.12 -12.27
N GLY A 4 -4.75 -41.05 -12.90
CA GLY A 4 -4.09 -39.74 -13.00
C GLY A 4 -4.84 -38.60 -12.28
N PHE A 5 -4.59 -37.34 -12.70
CA PHE A 5 -4.95 -36.05 -12.06
C PHE A 5 -4.00 -35.62 -10.90
N ALA A 6 -3.62 -34.33 -10.75
CA ALA A 6 -3.89 -33.15 -11.58
C ALA A 6 -2.74 -32.12 -11.57
N GLU A 7 -2.33 -31.67 -12.77
CA GLU A 7 -1.67 -30.36 -12.97
C GLU A 7 -2.67 -29.37 -13.59
N ARG A 8 -2.35 -28.06 -13.51
CA ARG A 8 -3.14 -26.88 -13.96
C ARG A 8 -4.26 -26.41 -13.01
N ARG A 9 -3.88 -25.64 -11.98
CA ARG A 9 -4.75 -24.64 -11.31
C ARG A 9 -3.97 -23.36 -10.96
N ALA A 10 -3.62 -22.55 -11.97
CA ALA A 10 -2.94 -21.25 -11.77
C ALA A 10 -3.20 -20.22 -12.89
N CYS A 11 -4.39 -20.21 -13.52
CA CYS A 11 -4.71 -19.20 -14.58
C CYS A 11 -6.21 -18.98 -14.89
N CYS A 12 -7.15 -19.41 -14.03
CA CYS A 12 -8.58 -19.49 -14.41
C CYS A 12 -9.52 -18.46 -13.74
N LEU A 13 -8.99 -17.42 -13.07
CA LEU A 13 -9.80 -16.47 -12.27
C LEU A 13 -9.97 -15.06 -12.89
N LEU A 14 -9.77 -14.92 -14.20
CA LEU A 14 -10.11 -13.70 -14.94
C LEU A 14 -10.90 -14.02 -16.23
N ARG A 15 -12.23 -14.02 -16.14
CA ARG A 15 -13.13 -13.97 -17.29
C ARG A 15 -14.45 -13.26 -16.91
N PRO A 16 -14.92 -12.26 -17.68
CA PRO A 16 -16.15 -11.54 -17.35
C PRO A 16 -17.40 -12.39 -17.65
N PRO A 17 -18.51 -12.21 -16.90
CA PRO A 17 -19.80 -12.79 -17.25
C PRO A 17 -20.36 -12.14 -18.52
N GLY A 18 -20.92 -12.96 -19.41
CA GLY A 18 -21.55 -12.50 -20.65
C GLY A 18 -22.97 -11.96 -20.43
N SER A 19 -23.37 -10.98 -21.25
CA SER A 19 -24.71 -10.40 -21.22
C SER A 19 -25.78 -11.38 -21.73
N GLY A 20 -26.58 -11.92 -20.81
CA GLY A 20 -27.82 -12.60 -21.15
C GLY A 20 -28.86 -11.61 -21.70
N ARG A 21 -29.64 -12.04 -22.69
CA ARG A 21 -30.86 -11.32 -23.11
C ARG A 21 -32.03 -11.78 -22.26
N GLU A 22 -32.80 -10.84 -21.72
CA GLU A 22 -34.21 -11.05 -21.44
C GLU A 22 -35.02 -10.04 -22.23
N GLY A 23 -36.18 -10.48 -22.71
CA GLY A 23 -37.14 -9.67 -23.43
C GLY A 23 -38.52 -9.95 -22.88
N ALA A 24 -39.06 -8.96 -22.17
CA ALA A 24 -40.46 -8.93 -21.75
C ALA A 24 -41.10 -7.67 -22.34
N GLY A 25 -42.38 -7.75 -22.67
CA GLY A 25 -43.15 -6.60 -23.13
C GLY A 25 -44.60 -6.75 -22.74
N ARG A 26 -45.38 -5.75 -23.17
CA ARG A 26 -46.84 -5.60 -23.11
C ARG A 26 -47.45 -4.88 -21.91
N ASP A 27 -48.27 -3.90 -22.31
CA ASP A 27 -49.60 -3.55 -21.83
C ASP A 27 -49.74 -2.84 -20.48
N ALA A 28 -49.91 -1.51 -20.58
CA ALA A 28 -50.37 -0.63 -19.51
C ALA A 28 -51.89 -0.35 -19.63
N PRO A 29 -52.64 -0.26 -18.51
CA PRO A 29 -53.96 0.39 -18.45
C PRO A 29 -53.85 1.90 -18.13
N PRO A 30 -54.91 2.70 -18.37
CA PRO A 30 -54.83 4.16 -18.39
C PRO A 30 -55.14 4.87 -17.05
N GLU A 31 -54.76 6.15 -16.97
CA GLU A 31 -55.27 7.10 -15.97
C GLU A 31 -56.78 7.33 -16.10
N LEU A 32 -57.48 7.67 -15.00
CA LEU A 32 -58.63 8.57 -15.06
C LEU A 32 -58.93 9.27 -13.72
N ARG A 33 -58.71 10.59 -13.71
CA ARG A 33 -59.35 11.67 -12.92
C ARG A 33 -60.16 11.32 -11.66
N GLY A 34 -59.69 11.86 -10.54
CA GLY A 34 -60.35 13.01 -9.89
C GLY A 34 -61.58 12.77 -9.02
N GLY A 35 -61.46 13.11 -7.73
CA GLY A 35 -62.58 13.19 -6.78
C GLY A 35 -62.15 13.93 -5.52
N SER A 36 -62.62 15.17 -5.36
CA SER A 36 -62.40 15.98 -4.17
C SER A 36 -63.50 15.76 -3.15
N ASP A 37 -63.16 15.40 -1.91
CA ASP A 37 -63.98 15.73 -0.75
C ASP A 37 -63.11 15.90 0.50
N VAL A 38 -63.51 16.79 1.42
CA VAL A 38 -62.73 17.17 2.61
C VAL A 38 -63.56 16.89 3.86
N ALA A 39 -63.59 15.63 4.27
CA ALA A 39 -64.25 15.18 5.50
C ALA A 39 -63.28 15.28 6.70
N VAL A 40 -63.60 16.17 7.66
CA VAL A 40 -62.87 16.29 8.94
C VAL A 40 -63.59 15.47 10.02
N PRO A 41 -62.89 14.57 10.73
CA PRO A 41 -63.37 14.01 11.99
C PRO A 41 -62.44 14.31 13.18
N HIS A 42 -63.03 14.88 14.23
CA HIS A 42 -62.64 14.81 15.64
C HIS A 42 -61.20 15.15 16.07
N ALA A 43 -61.10 16.24 16.84
CA ALA A 43 -59.95 16.50 17.71
C ALA A 43 -59.87 15.45 18.82
N TYR A 44 -58.71 14.81 18.96
CA TYR A 44 -58.33 14.04 20.15
C TYR A 44 -57.61 14.95 21.16
N PRO A 45 -57.62 14.64 22.47
CA PRO A 45 -56.96 15.48 23.47
C PRO A 45 -55.46 15.57 23.26
N LEU A 46 -54.90 16.77 23.49
CA LEU A 46 -53.45 16.97 23.49
C LEU A 46 -52.82 16.19 24.66
N GLY A 47 -52.14 15.09 24.34
CA GLY A 47 -51.14 14.51 25.23
C GLY A 47 -49.98 15.50 25.44
N PRO A 48 -49.21 15.38 26.54
CA PRO A 48 -48.09 16.28 26.79
C PRO A 48 -47.08 16.18 25.64
N LEU A 49 -46.65 17.33 25.14
CA LEU A 49 -45.59 17.42 24.13
C LEU A 49 -44.31 16.82 24.71
N HIS A 50 -43.98 15.62 24.26
CA HIS A 50 -42.69 15.01 24.55
C HIS A 50 -41.68 15.70 23.62
N GLU A 51 -41.05 16.77 24.11
CA GLU A 51 -39.88 17.36 23.48
C GLU A 51 -38.91 16.23 23.10
N PRO A 52 -38.59 16.04 21.80
CA PRO A 52 -37.58 15.06 21.42
C PRO A 52 -36.24 15.61 21.90
N ALA A 53 -35.85 15.22 23.11
CA ALA A 53 -34.56 15.54 23.69
C ALA A 53 -33.49 15.28 22.63
N SER A 54 -32.83 16.35 22.18
CA SER A 54 -31.83 16.29 21.13
C SER A 54 -30.61 15.56 21.71
N ALA A 55 -30.68 14.23 21.66
CA ALA A 55 -29.54 13.36 21.88
C ALA A 55 -28.52 13.77 20.82
N LEU A 56 -27.51 14.52 21.25
CA LEU A 56 -26.34 14.85 20.45
C LEU A 56 -25.75 13.51 20.02
N MET A 57 -26.02 13.13 18.78
CA MET A 57 -25.64 11.83 18.26
C MET A 57 -24.16 11.89 17.94
N GLU A 58 -23.35 11.70 19.00
CA GLU A 58 -21.92 11.42 18.98
C GLU A 58 -21.62 10.60 17.72
N PRO A 59 -20.92 11.18 16.73
CA PRO A 59 -20.86 10.60 15.39
C PRO A 59 -20.18 9.24 15.48
N GLN A 60 -20.99 8.18 15.37
CA GLN A 60 -20.51 6.81 15.43
C GLN A 60 -19.39 6.67 14.40
N PRO A 61 -18.15 6.37 14.83
CA PRO A 61 -17.02 6.39 13.92
C PRO A 61 -17.29 5.39 12.80
N CYS A 62 -17.35 5.88 11.56
CA CYS A 62 -17.47 5.01 10.40
C CYS A 62 -16.35 3.95 10.44
N PRO A 63 -16.61 2.71 9.98
CA PRO A 63 -15.55 1.73 9.83
C PRO A 63 -14.43 2.32 8.96
N ARG A 64 -13.27 2.59 9.59
CA ARG A 64 -12.12 3.18 8.91
C ARG A 64 -11.75 2.34 7.70
N SER A 65 -11.42 2.99 6.59
CA SER A 65 -10.90 2.28 5.42
C SER A 65 -9.56 1.63 5.76
N VAL A 66 -9.22 0.55 5.04
CA VAL A 66 -7.93 -0.12 5.20
C VAL A 66 -6.77 0.86 4.96
N ALA A 67 -6.92 1.78 4.01
CA ALA A 67 -5.95 2.84 3.73
C ALA A 67 -5.76 3.83 4.90
N GLU A 68 -6.83 4.28 5.55
CA GLU A 68 -6.72 5.18 6.73
C GLU A 68 -6.01 4.48 7.89
N GLY A 69 -6.37 3.23 8.19
CA GLY A 69 -5.72 2.46 9.24
C GLY A 69 -4.24 2.17 8.96
N PHE A 70 -3.87 1.99 7.69
CA PHE A 70 -2.48 1.81 7.25
C PHE A 70 -1.67 3.10 7.45
N LEU A 71 -2.21 4.24 6.99
CA LEU A 71 -1.57 5.56 7.15
C LEU A 71 -1.43 5.97 8.64
N GLU A 72 -2.36 5.57 9.51
CA GLU A 72 -2.23 5.76 10.96
C GLU A 72 -1.07 4.96 11.57
N GLU A 73 -0.78 3.75 11.07
CA GLU A 73 0.38 2.96 11.51
C GLU A 73 1.69 3.52 10.95
N GLU A 74 1.72 4.00 9.71
CA GLU A 74 2.91 4.66 9.13
C GLU A 74 3.26 5.96 9.89
N LEU A 75 2.25 6.76 10.28
CA LEU A 75 2.44 7.92 11.15
C LEU A 75 2.92 7.53 12.57
N ARG A 76 2.39 6.43 13.12
CA ARG A 76 2.85 5.89 14.41
C ARG A 76 4.29 5.39 14.34
N LEU A 77 4.65 4.65 13.29
CA LEU A 77 5.99 4.14 13.05
C LEU A 77 6.97 5.30 12.91
N ASN A 78 6.64 6.36 12.17
CA ASN A 78 7.45 7.58 12.11
C ASN A 78 7.66 8.19 13.50
N ALA A 79 6.61 8.26 14.34
CA ALA A 79 6.75 8.76 15.71
C ALA A 79 7.67 7.87 16.57
N GLU A 80 7.55 6.54 16.51
CA GLU A 80 8.45 5.61 17.22
C GLU A 80 9.90 5.69 16.69
N LEU A 81 10.10 5.80 15.37
CA LEU A 81 11.42 5.90 14.73
C LEU A 81 12.12 7.25 14.98
N SER A 82 11.37 8.35 15.13
CA SER A 82 11.91 9.68 15.43
C SER A 82 12.69 9.75 16.76
N GLN A 83 12.47 8.76 17.64
CA GLN A 83 13.15 8.66 18.94
C GLN A 83 14.46 7.85 18.87
N LEU A 84 14.77 7.22 17.72
CA LEU A 84 15.97 6.42 17.52
C LEU A 84 17.18 7.30 17.17
N GLN A 85 18.34 6.92 17.70
CA GLN A 85 19.61 7.59 17.43
C GLN A 85 20.53 6.66 16.64
N PHE A 86 21.05 7.16 15.53
CA PHE A 86 21.96 6.45 14.64
C PHE A 86 23.35 7.10 14.68
N SER A 87 24.40 6.28 14.62
CA SER A 87 25.80 6.73 14.61
C SER A 87 26.46 6.42 13.27
N GLU A 88 27.77 6.63 13.17
CA GLU A 88 28.56 6.12 12.05
C GLU A 88 28.20 4.65 11.73
N PRO A 89 28.05 4.27 10.44
CA PRO A 89 28.39 5.05 9.25
C PRO A 89 27.31 6.06 8.78
N VAL A 90 26.19 6.23 9.49
CA VAL A 90 25.13 7.18 9.14
C VAL A 90 25.60 8.61 9.40
N GLY A 91 25.34 9.51 8.43
CA GLY A 91 25.56 10.95 8.55
C GLY A 91 24.31 11.79 8.23
N ILE A 92 23.42 11.31 7.37
CA ILE A 92 22.14 11.94 7.03
C ILE A 92 21.06 10.85 6.94
N ILE A 93 19.83 11.16 7.37
CA ILE A 93 18.66 10.29 7.30
C ILE A 93 17.55 11.02 6.56
N TYR A 94 16.92 10.36 5.59
CA TYR A 94 15.73 10.84 4.90
C TYR A 94 14.52 9.97 5.29
N ASN A 95 13.41 10.59 5.69
CA ASN A 95 12.11 9.92 5.81
C ASN A 95 11.14 10.40 4.72
N PRO A 96 10.96 9.67 3.60
CA PRO A 96 10.07 10.11 2.53
C PRO A 96 8.59 10.12 2.94
N VAL A 97 8.21 9.38 3.98
CA VAL A 97 6.83 9.39 4.52
C VAL A 97 6.52 10.73 5.20
N GLU A 98 7.53 11.50 5.61
CA GLU A 98 7.35 12.89 6.08
C GLU A 98 7.31 13.89 4.92
N TYR A 99 8.40 14.02 4.16
CA TYR A 99 8.53 15.11 3.17
C TYR A 99 7.83 14.84 1.83
N ALA A 100 7.56 13.57 1.47
CA ALA A 100 6.78 13.18 0.31
C ALA A 100 5.40 12.61 0.70
N TRP A 101 4.85 13.07 1.84
CA TRP A 101 3.60 12.56 2.41
C TRP A 101 2.42 12.62 1.45
N GLU A 102 2.21 13.68 0.66
CA GLU A 102 0.99 13.77 -0.16
C GLU A 102 0.95 12.75 -1.33
N PRO A 103 1.98 12.58 -2.18
CA PRO A 103 1.97 11.50 -3.17
C PRO A 103 1.98 10.10 -2.52
N HIS A 104 2.64 9.93 -1.37
CA HIS A 104 2.60 8.69 -0.59
C HIS A 104 1.18 8.36 -0.09
N ARG A 105 0.52 9.30 0.58
CA ARG A 105 -0.87 9.24 1.02
C ARG A 105 -1.81 9.01 -0.16
N SER A 106 -1.57 9.65 -1.29
CA SER A 106 -2.33 9.45 -2.54
C SER A 106 -2.19 8.01 -3.04
N TYR A 107 -0.98 7.43 -3.01
CA TYR A 107 -0.73 6.02 -3.34
C TYR A 107 -1.49 5.05 -2.41
N VAL A 108 -1.35 5.18 -1.09
CA VAL A 108 -2.05 4.32 -0.12
C VAL A 108 -3.56 4.50 -0.23
N THR A 109 -4.05 5.74 -0.32
CA THR A 109 -5.49 6.05 -0.45
C THR A 109 -6.07 5.51 -1.76
N ARG A 110 -5.33 5.54 -2.88
CA ARG A 110 -5.82 5.03 -4.17
C ARG A 110 -5.86 3.51 -4.23
N TYR A 111 -4.88 2.83 -3.62
CA TYR A 111 -4.64 1.41 -3.87
C TYR A 111 -4.83 0.47 -2.67
N CYS A 112 -4.80 0.96 -1.43
CA CYS A 112 -5.03 0.17 -0.21
C CYS A 112 -6.49 0.20 0.28
N GLN A 113 -7.47 0.36 -0.62
CA GLN A 113 -8.90 0.50 -0.31
C GLN A 113 -9.61 -0.77 0.19
N GLY A 114 -8.89 -1.88 0.38
CA GLY A 114 -9.48 -3.16 0.75
C GLY A 114 -8.42 -4.25 0.90
N PRO A 115 -8.81 -5.43 1.40
CA PRO A 115 -7.88 -6.49 1.78
C PRO A 115 -7.08 -7.03 0.58
N LYS A 116 -5.90 -7.58 0.86
CA LYS A 116 -4.94 -8.05 -0.16
C LYS A 116 -4.60 -9.52 0.06
N GLU A 117 -4.43 -10.24 -1.04
CA GLU A 117 -3.93 -11.62 -1.03
C GLU A 117 -2.41 -11.67 -1.02
N VAL A 118 -1.72 -10.64 -1.55
CA VAL A 118 -0.26 -10.57 -1.60
C VAL A 118 0.23 -9.20 -1.14
N LEU A 119 1.10 -9.19 -0.13
CA LEU A 119 1.88 -8.02 0.27
C LEU A 119 3.33 -8.20 -0.19
N PHE A 120 3.76 -7.36 -1.12
CA PHE A 120 5.14 -7.30 -1.59
C PHE A 120 5.97 -6.39 -0.67
N LEU A 121 7.05 -6.90 -0.08
CA LEU A 121 7.88 -6.18 0.90
C LEU A 121 9.28 -5.87 0.38
N GLY A 122 9.66 -4.59 0.46
CA GLY A 122 11.02 -4.10 0.25
C GLY A 122 11.73 -3.78 1.57
N MET A 123 13.05 -3.68 1.56
CA MET A 123 13.83 -3.49 2.81
C MET A 123 13.62 -2.11 3.44
N ASN A 124 13.89 -1.04 2.69
CA ASN A 124 13.79 0.34 3.12
C ASN A 124 13.62 1.27 1.88
N PRO A 125 13.37 2.59 1.97
CA PRO A 125 13.48 3.43 0.81
C PRO A 125 14.87 3.37 0.19
N GLY A 126 14.90 3.05 -1.10
CA GLY A 126 16.01 3.38 -2.07
C GLY A 126 16.54 5.95 -3.51
N PRO A 127 17.71 6.72 -3.76
CA PRO A 127 17.71 8.21 -3.83
C PRO A 127 17.20 8.80 -5.17
N PHE A 128 16.76 7.96 -6.10
CA PHE A 128 16.17 8.29 -7.38
C PHE A 128 14.74 7.71 -7.55
N GLY A 129 14.06 7.36 -6.44
CA GLY A 129 12.68 6.88 -6.49
C GLY A 129 11.84 7.15 -5.23
N MET A 130 11.73 6.27 -4.23
CA MET A 130 10.83 6.52 -3.08
C MET A 130 11.23 7.79 -2.31
N ALA A 131 12.54 8.10 -2.22
CA ALA A 131 13.05 9.36 -1.69
C ALA A 131 12.85 10.59 -2.62
N GLN A 132 12.16 10.41 -3.74
CA GLN A 132 11.73 11.42 -4.70
C GLN A 132 10.20 11.45 -4.87
N THR A 133 9.51 10.34 -4.60
CA THR A 133 8.10 10.15 -5.00
C THR A 133 7.17 9.74 -3.86
N GLY A 134 7.70 9.45 -2.66
CA GLY A 134 6.95 8.86 -1.54
C GLY A 134 6.43 7.44 -1.79
N THR A 135 6.54 6.94 -3.03
CA THR A 135 5.90 5.70 -3.48
C THR A 135 6.90 4.53 -3.46
N VAL A 136 6.42 3.38 -2.98
CA VAL A 136 7.25 2.20 -2.71
C VAL A 136 7.69 1.50 -3.99
N CYS A 137 8.79 0.73 -3.91
CA CYS A 137 9.19 -0.26 -4.91
C CYS A 137 9.76 -1.51 -4.29
N LEU A 138 9.70 -2.58 -5.08
CA LEU A 138 10.49 -3.79 -4.92
C LEU A 138 11.62 -3.82 -5.96
N PRO A 139 12.63 -4.69 -5.76
CA PRO A 139 13.53 -5.11 -6.84
C PRO A 139 12.81 -6.01 -7.86
N PRO A 140 13.43 -6.40 -8.98
CA PRO A 140 12.82 -7.32 -9.95
C PRO A 140 12.61 -8.73 -9.39
N ILE A 141 11.50 -9.36 -9.77
CA ILE A 141 11.30 -10.81 -9.57
C ILE A 141 12.25 -11.54 -10.53
N LEU A 142 13.28 -12.21 -10.00
CA LEU A 142 14.06 -13.17 -10.78
C LEU A 142 13.28 -14.50 -10.89
N PRO A 143 13.28 -15.17 -12.06
CA PRO A 143 12.64 -16.47 -12.20
C PRO A 143 13.43 -17.52 -11.41
N ILE A 144 12.77 -18.22 -10.49
CA ILE A 144 13.40 -19.19 -9.59
C ILE A 144 13.93 -20.41 -10.38
N THR A 145 15.24 -20.46 -10.59
CA THR A 145 15.92 -21.63 -11.18
C THR A 145 16.31 -22.66 -10.12
N SER A 146 15.30 -23.37 -9.58
CA SER A 146 15.39 -24.68 -8.93
C SER A 146 16.63 -24.98 -8.05
N CYS A 147 16.61 -24.50 -6.80
CA CYS A 147 17.35 -25.04 -5.65
C CYS A 147 16.41 -24.94 -4.42
N GLY A 148 16.39 -25.84 -3.42
CA GLY A 148 17.06 -27.13 -3.25
C GLY A 148 16.17 -28.13 -2.46
N GLY A 149 16.74 -29.17 -1.88
CA GLY A 149 15.99 -30.21 -1.13
C GLY A 149 15.48 -29.78 0.25
N PRO A 150 14.59 -30.56 0.89
CA PRO A 150 13.80 -30.13 2.05
C PRO A 150 14.56 -29.95 3.39
N ASP A 151 15.84 -30.31 3.46
CA ASP A 151 16.57 -30.48 4.73
C ASP A 151 17.66 -29.41 5.02
N THR A 152 17.66 -28.26 4.32
CA THR A 152 18.58 -27.14 4.63
C THR A 152 17.97 -26.15 5.64
N PRO A 153 18.55 -25.95 6.83
CA PRO A 153 18.05 -25.00 7.82
C PRO A 153 18.29 -23.55 7.40
N ILE A 154 17.31 -22.68 7.64
CA ILE A 154 17.36 -21.24 7.30
C ILE A 154 18.26 -20.49 8.31
N CYS A 155 19.57 -20.62 8.15
CA CYS A 155 20.57 -20.11 9.10
C CYS A 155 21.82 -19.52 8.42
N SER A 156 21.67 -18.39 7.71
CA SER A 156 22.66 -17.28 7.63
C SER A 156 22.13 -16.17 6.73
N LEU A 157 21.74 -15.02 7.31
CA LEU A 157 21.14 -13.90 6.58
C LEU A 157 22.21 -13.08 5.83
N SER A 158 22.64 -13.60 4.67
CA SER A 158 23.68 -13.02 3.82
C SER A 158 23.16 -11.86 2.95
N VAL A 159 22.65 -10.80 3.57
CA VAL A 159 22.00 -9.67 2.86
C VAL A 159 22.97 -8.97 1.90
N LEU A 160 22.86 -9.23 0.59
CA LEU A 160 23.56 -8.41 -0.41
C LEU A 160 22.91 -7.01 -0.55
N PRO A 161 23.72 -5.95 -0.73
CA PRO A 161 23.24 -4.57 -0.64
C PRO A 161 22.77 -3.98 -1.98
N LYS A 162 21.90 -2.94 -1.87
CA LYS A 162 21.34 -2.04 -2.92
C LYS A 162 19.98 -2.46 -3.51
N VAL A 163 18.91 -2.12 -2.81
CA VAL A 163 17.48 -2.21 -3.17
C VAL A 163 16.76 -1.07 -2.44
N PRO A 164 15.54 -0.61 -2.80
CA PRO A 164 14.77 -0.63 -4.07
C PRO A 164 14.88 0.76 -4.77
N PHE A 165 13.80 1.32 -5.37
CA PHE A 165 13.28 2.71 -5.19
C PHE A 165 12.16 3.04 -6.24
N GLY A 166 11.13 3.83 -5.88
CA GLY A 166 9.96 4.21 -6.70
C GLY A 166 10.19 5.07 -7.95
N GLU A 167 10.44 4.46 -9.12
CA GLU A 167 10.74 5.12 -10.40
C GLU A 167 9.71 6.19 -10.84
N VAL A 168 10.20 7.38 -11.19
CA VAL A 168 9.38 8.60 -11.36
C VAL A 168 8.37 8.50 -12.51
N SER A 169 8.77 8.01 -13.69
CA SER A 169 7.85 7.91 -14.84
C SER A 169 6.71 6.93 -14.58
N VAL A 170 6.97 5.83 -13.89
CA VAL A 170 5.92 4.88 -13.48
C VAL A 170 4.95 5.53 -12.49
N VAL A 171 5.46 6.19 -11.44
CA VAL A 171 4.61 6.78 -10.39
C VAL A 171 3.69 7.85 -10.98
N ARG A 172 4.23 8.72 -11.84
CA ARG A 172 3.47 9.78 -12.50
C ARG A 172 2.57 9.28 -13.63
N ASP A 173 3.10 8.48 -14.55
CA ASP A 173 2.48 8.20 -15.86
C ASP A 173 1.74 6.85 -15.94
N TRP A 174 1.93 5.94 -14.99
CA TRP A 174 1.18 4.67 -14.91
C TRP A 174 0.34 4.54 -13.64
N LEU A 175 0.90 4.84 -12.46
CA LEU A 175 0.14 4.87 -11.21
C LEU A 175 -0.75 6.12 -11.10
N GLY A 176 -0.49 7.16 -11.89
CA GLY A 176 -1.24 8.41 -11.86
C GLY A 176 -1.21 9.08 -10.48
N ILE A 177 -0.07 8.98 -9.79
CA ILE A 177 0.16 9.56 -8.47
C ILE A 177 0.91 10.88 -8.63
N GLY A 178 0.41 11.91 -7.95
CA GLY A 178 0.97 13.24 -7.93
C GLY A 178 0.73 13.91 -6.59
N GLY A 179 1.52 14.94 -6.31
CA GLY A 179 1.44 15.74 -5.09
C GLY A 179 2.73 16.54 -4.88
N PRO A 180 2.73 17.55 -3.99
CA PRO A 180 3.96 18.22 -3.60
C PRO A 180 4.92 17.24 -2.91
N VAL A 181 6.21 17.39 -3.20
CA VAL A 181 7.30 16.77 -2.45
C VAL A 181 8.14 17.89 -1.86
N LEU A 182 8.30 17.89 -0.56
CA LEU A 182 9.01 18.91 0.20
C LEU A 182 10.51 18.55 0.31
N THR A 183 11.33 19.55 0.58
CA THR A 183 12.76 19.35 0.90
C THR A 183 12.89 18.74 2.30
N PRO A 184 13.74 17.72 2.52
CA PRO A 184 14.00 17.18 3.85
C PRO A 184 14.72 18.21 4.74
N PRO A 185 14.61 18.13 6.09
CA PRO A 185 15.25 19.09 7.01
C PRO A 185 16.78 19.17 6.91
N GLN A 186 17.42 18.11 6.40
CA GLN A 186 18.82 18.08 6.00
C GLN A 186 18.94 17.30 4.69
N GLU A 187 19.77 17.80 3.78
CA GLU A 187 19.89 17.28 2.41
C GLU A 187 21.37 17.03 2.06
N HIS A 188 21.69 15.87 1.51
CA HIS A 188 23.04 15.56 1.08
C HIS A 188 23.28 16.10 -0.35
N PRO A 189 24.31 16.93 -0.63
CA PRO A 189 24.50 17.57 -1.94
C PRO A 189 24.61 16.65 -3.17
N LYS A 190 24.91 15.35 -2.97
CA LYS A 190 24.94 14.32 -4.03
C LYS A 190 23.63 13.50 -4.14
N ARG A 191 22.63 13.78 -3.32
CA ARG A 191 21.34 13.06 -3.20
C ARG A 191 20.17 14.06 -3.03
N PRO A 192 20.04 15.09 -3.88
CA PRO A 192 18.99 16.08 -3.73
C PRO A 192 17.60 15.45 -3.93
N VAL A 193 16.59 15.97 -3.24
CA VAL A 193 15.18 15.62 -3.40
C VAL A 193 14.56 16.60 -4.41
N LEU A 194 14.43 16.13 -5.64
CA LEU A 194 13.89 16.84 -6.81
C LEU A 194 12.43 16.45 -7.11
N GLY A 195 11.80 15.66 -6.23
CA GLY A 195 10.39 15.29 -6.35
C GLY A 195 10.09 14.45 -7.59
N LEU A 196 8.85 14.60 -8.09
CA LEU A 196 8.36 13.98 -9.33
C LEU A 196 8.97 14.58 -10.62
N GLU A 197 9.94 15.48 -10.47
CA GLU A 197 10.75 16.05 -11.57
C GLU A 197 12.17 15.45 -11.62
N CYS A 198 12.53 14.54 -10.71
CA CYS A 198 13.87 13.94 -10.67
C CYS A 198 14.21 13.21 -12.00
N PRO A 199 15.27 13.63 -12.72
CA PRO A 199 15.60 13.08 -14.04
C PRO A 199 16.41 11.78 -13.99
N GLN A 200 16.69 11.27 -12.79
CA GLN A 200 17.39 10.00 -12.61
C GLN A 200 16.35 8.87 -12.55
N SER A 201 16.34 7.98 -13.55
CA SER A 201 15.51 6.77 -13.51
C SER A 201 16.16 5.70 -12.62
N GLU A 202 15.34 4.93 -11.89
CA GLU A 202 15.81 3.83 -11.05
C GLU A 202 15.43 2.48 -11.65
N VAL A 203 16.45 1.63 -11.82
CA VAL A 203 16.39 0.43 -12.68
C VAL A 203 15.62 -0.72 -12.04
N SER A 204 15.59 -0.80 -10.71
CA SER A 204 14.91 -1.87 -9.98
C SER A 204 13.39 -1.69 -10.06
N GLY A 205 12.90 -0.49 -9.74
CA GLY A 205 11.50 -0.10 -9.89
C GLY A 205 11.02 -0.10 -11.33
N ALA A 206 11.85 0.36 -12.28
CA ALA A 206 11.55 0.27 -13.71
C ALA A 206 11.29 -1.17 -14.16
N ARG A 207 12.04 -2.15 -13.65
CA ARG A 207 11.84 -3.58 -13.95
C ARG A 207 10.63 -4.16 -13.25
N PHE A 208 10.47 -3.93 -11.94
CA PHE A 208 9.35 -4.46 -11.16
C PHE A 208 8.01 -3.96 -11.69
N TRP A 209 7.85 -2.64 -11.83
CA TRP A 209 6.62 -2.08 -12.37
C TRP A 209 6.49 -2.26 -13.88
N GLY A 210 7.59 -2.33 -14.64
CA GLY A 210 7.57 -2.70 -16.05
C GLY A 210 6.98 -4.10 -16.27
N PHE A 211 7.34 -5.07 -15.42
CA PHE A 211 6.75 -6.40 -15.42
C PHE A 211 5.23 -6.35 -15.13
N PHE A 212 4.79 -5.71 -14.05
CA PHE A 212 3.37 -5.63 -13.72
C PHE A 212 2.55 -4.77 -14.68
N ARG A 213 3.13 -3.73 -15.28
CA ARG A 213 2.51 -2.96 -16.37
C ARG A 213 2.27 -3.82 -17.61
N ASN A 214 3.23 -4.67 -17.98
CA ASN A 214 3.09 -5.60 -19.11
C ASN A 214 2.12 -6.76 -18.80
N LEU A 215 2.06 -7.23 -17.55
CA LEU A 215 1.21 -8.35 -17.14
C LEU A 215 -0.25 -7.93 -16.89
N CYS A 216 -0.48 -6.78 -16.26
CA CYS A 216 -1.79 -6.33 -15.78
C CYS A 216 -2.40 -5.21 -16.63
N GLY A 217 -1.60 -4.47 -17.41
CA GLY A 217 -2.03 -3.34 -18.23
C GLY A 217 -2.36 -2.08 -17.44
N GLN A 218 -3.34 -2.18 -16.54
CA GLN A 218 -3.78 -1.11 -15.63
C GLN A 218 -3.35 -1.42 -14.19
N PRO A 219 -2.97 -0.41 -13.38
CA PRO A 219 -2.52 -0.65 -12.02
C PRO A 219 -3.64 -1.20 -11.12
N GLU A 220 -4.90 -0.80 -11.34
CA GLU A 220 -6.06 -1.30 -10.58
C GLU A 220 -6.23 -2.83 -10.71
N VAL A 221 -5.75 -3.46 -11.78
CA VAL A 221 -5.76 -4.93 -11.94
C VAL A 221 -4.75 -5.61 -11.02
N PHE A 222 -3.58 -5.00 -10.81
CA PHE A 222 -2.59 -5.46 -9.83
C PHE A 222 -3.08 -5.20 -8.40
N PHE A 223 -3.46 -3.95 -8.10
CA PHE A 223 -3.85 -3.54 -6.75
C PHE A 223 -5.17 -4.11 -6.25
N ARG A 224 -5.94 -4.77 -7.11
CA ARG A 224 -7.12 -5.55 -6.72
C ARG A 224 -6.78 -6.66 -5.72
N HIS A 225 -5.62 -7.31 -5.87
CA HIS A 225 -5.20 -8.46 -5.04
C HIS A 225 -3.83 -8.23 -4.37
N CYS A 226 -3.00 -7.34 -4.92
CA CYS A 226 -1.63 -7.08 -4.44
C CYS A 226 -1.50 -5.69 -3.77
N PHE A 227 -0.50 -5.51 -2.91
CA PHE A 227 -0.02 -4.19 -2.48
C PHE A 227 1.49 -4.22 -2.26
N VAL A 228 2.15 -3.05 -2.17
CA VAL A 228 3.62 -2.97 -2.05
C VAL A 228 3.98 -2.01 -0.91
N HIS A 229 4.78 -2.49 0.04
CA HIS A 229 5.23 -1.71 1.20
C HIS A 229 6.74 -1.93 1.47
N ASN A 230 7.36 -1.06 2.26
CA ASN A 230 8.76 -1.14 2.65
C ASN A 230 8.82 -1.35 4.17
N LEU A 231 9.49 -2.41 4.64
CA LEU A 231 9.60 -2.75 6.06
C LEU A 231 10.08 -1.55 6.91
N CYS A 232 11.10 -0.84 6.43
CA CYS A 232 11.59 0.40 7.01
C CYS A 232 11.21 1.61 6.16
N PRO A 233 10.75 2.75 6.71
CA PRO A 233 10.47 3.97 5.95
C PRO A 233 11.70 4.91 5.82
N LEU A 234 12.88 4.54 6.32
CA LEU A 234 14.06 5.42 6.36
C LEU A 234 15.13 5.09 5.31
N LEU A 235 15.71 6.12 4.71
CA LEU A 235 16.93 6.06 3.89
C LEU A 235 18.11 6.60 4.71
N PHE A 236 19.14 5.77 4.90
CA PHE A 236 20.38 6.14 5.59
C PHE A 236 21.49 6.47 4.58
N LEU A 237 22.13 7.62 4.75
CA LEU A 237 23.24 8.09 3.92
C LEU A 237 24.49 8.32 4.77
N THR A 238 25.65 7.88 4.28
CA THR A 238 26.95 8.28 4.83
C THR A 238 27.23 9.78 4.57
N PRO A 239 28.15 10.42 5.31
CA PRO A 239 28.64 11.78 4.99
C PRO A 239 29.22 11.97 3.58
N SER A 240 29.51 10.88 2.85
CA SER A 240 30.01 10.93 1.46
C SER A 240 28.90 10.81 0.40
N GLY A 241 27.66 10.50 0.80
CA GLY A 241 26.50 10.27 -0.06
C GLY A 241 26.30 8.82 -0.50
N ARG A 242 27.01 7.85 0.11
CA ARG A 242 26.76 6.41 -0.08
C ARG A 242 25.49 6.00 0.68
N ASN A 243 24.62 5.23 0.03
CA ASN A 243 23.50 4.53 0.67
C ASN A 243 24.01 3.53 1.71
N VAL A 244 23.38 3.45 2.86
CA VAL A 244 23.59 2.45 3.92
C VAL A 244 22.29 1.66 4.07
N THR A 245 22.32 0.34 3.91
CA THR A 245 21.12 -0.49 4.15
C THR A 245 20.92 -0.75 5.65
N PRO A 246 19.70 -1.13 6.12
CA PRO A 246 19.50 -1.53 7.51
C PRO A 246 20.46 -2.62 8.00
N ALA A 247 20.88 -3.54 7.12
CA ALA A 247 21.85 -4.59 7.45
C ALA A 247 23.25 -4.02 7.79
N GLU A 248 23.66 -2.92 7.15
CA GLU A 248 24.95 -2.25 7.38
C GLU A 248 25.01 -1.40 8.67
N LEU A 249 23.88 -1.23 9.38
CA LEU A 249 23.83 -0.47 10.62
C LEU A 249 24.50 -1.22 11.80
N PRO A 250 25.04 -0.50 12.80
CA PRO A 250 25.51 -1.10 14.05
C PRO A 250 24.43 -1.98 14.69
N ALA A 251 24.81 -3.17 15.18
CA ALA A 251 23.86 -4.23 15.57
C ALA A 251 22.70 -3.74 16.47
N ARG A 252 23.02 -3.03 17.56
CA ARG A 252 22.02 -2.45 18.47
C ARG A 252 21.05 -1.48 17.77
N GLN A 253 21.53 -0.63 16.87
CA GLN A 253 20.69 0.32 16.13
C GLN A 253 19.81 -0.40 15.10
N ARG A 254 20.35 -1.43 14.44
CA ARG A 254 19.60 -2.33 13.56
C ARG A 254 18.50 -3.08 14.32
N GLU A 255 18.80 -3.62 15.49
CA GLU A 255 17.83 -4.32 16.36
C GLU A 255 16.73 -3.40 16.89
N GLN A 256 17.05 -2.14 17.21
CA GLN A 256 16.06 -1.14 17.62
C GLN A 256 15.17 -0.69 16.45
N LEU A 257 15.77 -0.48 15.26
CA LEU A 257 15.06 -0.14 14.03
C LEU A 257 14.10 -1.25 13.59
N LEU A 258 14.62 -2.47 13.39
CA LEU A 258 13.83 -3.59 12.88
C LEU A 258 12.69 -3.95 13.86
N ARG A 259 12.93 -3.95 15.18
CA ARG A 259 11.86 -4.18 16.17
C ARG A 259 10.64 -3.25 16.00
N ALA A 260 10.87 -1.98 15.66
CA ALA A 260 9.77 -1.03 15.41
C ALA A 260 9.07 -1.34 14.08
N CYS A 261 9.85 -1.57 13.03
CA CYS A 261 9.38 -1.96 11.70
C CYS A 261 8.54 -3.25 11.71
N ASP A 262 9.05 -4.32 12.32
CA ASP A 262 8.39 -5.62 12.45
C ASP A 262 7.07 -5.49 13.22
N ALA A 263 7.05 -4.68 14.29
CA ALA A 263 5.87 -4.45 15.11
C ALA A 263 4.78 -3.62 14.39
N ALA A 264 5.15 -2.72 13.48
CA ALA A 264 4.23 -2.04 12.58
C ALA A 264 3.72 -3.01 11.49
N LEU A 265 4.62 -3.73 10.82
CA LEU A 265 4.28 -4.70 9.77
C LEU A 265 3.26 -5.74 10.24
N CYS A 266 3.44 -6.33 11.43
CA CYS A 266 2.44 -7.25 12.00
C CYS A 266 1.06 -6.58 12.13
N ARG A 267 1.02 -5.35 12.65
CA ARG A 267 -0.24 -4.60 12.78
C ARG A 267 -0.83 -4.19 11.44
N ASP A 268 -0.05 -4.07 10.37
CA ASP A 268 -0.58 -3.79 9.03
C ASP A 268 -1.04 -5.05 8.29
N GLN A 269 -0.41 -6.19 8.52
CA GLN A 269 -0.93 -7.48 8.05
C GLN A 269 -2.34 -7.76 8.64
N ASP A 270 -2.56 -7.45 9.93
CA ASP A 270 -3.87 -7.52 10.58
C ASP A 270 -4.93 -6.64 9.90
N LYS A 271 -4.58 -5.39 9.56
CA LYS A 271 -5.49 -4.42 8.90
C LYS A 271 -5.80 -4.82 7.46
N VAL A 272 -4.77 -5.23 6.72
CA VAL A 272 -4.82 -5.54 5.28
C VAL A 272 -5.35 -6.96 5.01
N LYS A 273 -5.43 -7.82 6.04
CA LYS A 273 -5.84 -9.23 5.96
C LYS A 273 -5.11 -9.99 4.86
N ALA A 274 -3.78 -9.85 4.86
CA ALA A 274 -2.91 -10.71 4.08
C ALA A 274 -3.09 -12.16 4.53
N VAL A 275 -3.55 -13.04 3.63
CA VAL A 275 -3.75 -14.46 3.93
C VAL A 275 -2.38 -15.16 4.03
N ASP A 276 -2.03 -15.64 5.23
CA ASP A 276 -0.93 -16.59 5.54
C ASP A 276 0.22 -16.53 4.52
N VAL A 277 1.00 -15.43 4.56
CA VAL A 277 2.01 -15.09 3.54
C VAL A 277 3.26 -15.98 3.70
N LYS A 278 3.10 -17.26 3.34
CA LYS A 278 4.19 -18.25 3.20
C LYS A 278 5.11 -17.95 2.02
N SER A 279 4.75 -16.98 1.20
CA SER A 279 5.68 -16.28 0.32
C SER A 279 6.11 -14.96 0.97
N GLU A 280 6.92 -15.05 2.03
CA GLU A 280 7.93 -14.03 2.29
C GLU A 280 8.85 -13.97 1.07
N LEU A 281 8.40 -13.29 0.02
CA LEU A 281 9.21 -12.97 -1.15
C LEU A 281 10.10 -11.76 -0.77
N LEU A 282 10.92 -11.97 0.27
CA LEU A 282 12.05 -11.13 0.63
C LEU A 282 13.00 -11.14 -0.56
N MET A 283 12.83 -10.17 -1.46
CA MET A 283 13.53 -10.20 -2.74
C MET A 283 14.97 -9.68 -2.61
N GLY A 284 15.80 -10.53 -2.03
CA GLY A 284 17.25 -10.45 -1.97
C GLY A 284 17.81 -11.87 -1.94
N ASP A 285 18.41 -12.27 -3.07
CA ASP A 285 19.04 -13.57 -3.38
C ASP A 285 18.20 -14.84 -3.15
#